data_AF-A0A7K2J293-F1
#
_entry.id   AF-A0A7K2J293-F1
#
_cell.length_a   1.000
_cell.length_b   1.000
_cell.length_c   1.000
_cell.angle_alpha   90.00
_cell.angle_beta   90.00
_cell.angle_gamma   90.00
#
_symmetry.space_group_name_H-M   'P 1'
#
loop_
_entity.id
_entity.type
_entity.pdbx_description
1 polymer ?
#
loop_
_entity_poly.entity_id
_entity_poly.type
_entity_poly.pdbx_seq_one_letter_code
_entity_poly.pdbx_strand_id
1 'polypeptide(L)'
;MTIHLSAEHSVANPDPLDGDSSDALIKAQLLKIDRSPDEDTFVMYLGGESDVEVDKDGADILIAQMQAFVDTLRVLRRQMG
;
A
#
# COMPACT_ATOMS: atom_id res chain seq x y z
N MET A 1 -15.13 7.98 18.73
CA MET A 1 -14.60 7.76 17.37
C MET A 1 -13.65 6.59 17.48
N THR A 2 -14.04 5.45 16.91
CA THR A 2 -13.22 4.23 16.86
C THR A 2 -12.69 4.09 15.45
N ILE A 3 -11.42 3.69 15.33
CA ILE A 3 -10.76 3.48 14.06
C ILE A 3 -10.37 2.01 13.96
N HIS A 4 -10.84 1.34 12.92
CA HIS A 4 -10.46 -0.03 12.61
C HIS A 4 -9.54 -0.02 11.39
N LEU A 5 -8.32 -0.53 11.56
CA LEU A 5 -7.36 -0.73 10.47
C LEU A 5 -7.39 -2.18 9.99
N SER A 6 -7.34 -2.37 8.67
CA SER A 6 -6.99 -3.66 8.09
C SER A 6 -5.52 -4.00 8.30
N ALA A 7 -5.13 -5.21 7.90
CA ALA A 7 -3.72 -5.51 7.67
C ALA A 7 -3.11 -4.52 6.66
N GLU A 8 -1.85 -4.21 6.87
CA GLU A 8 -1.04 -3.33 6.03
C GLU A 8 -0.37 -4.14 4.91
N HIS A 9 -0.36 -3.56 3.71
CA HIS A 9 0.33 -4.15 2.56
C HIS A 9 1.30 -3.14 1.98
N SER A 10 2.56 -3.54 1.81
CA SER A 10 3.63 -2.70 1.30
C SER A 10 4.38 -3.38 0.15
N VAL A 11 4.94 -2.56 -0.73
CA VAL A 11 5.94 -2.99 -1.73
C VAL A 11 7.30 -2.52 -1.24
N ALA A 12 8.23 -3.45 -1.12
CA ALA A 12 9.59 -3.15 -0.70
C ALA A 12 10.37 -2.42 -1.80
N ASN A 13 11.36 -1.62 -1.42
CA ASN A 13 12.35 -1.14 -2.39
C ASN A 13 13.27 -2.31 -2.78
N PRO A 14 13.37 -2.69 -4.07
CA PRO A 14 14.22 -3.79 -4.49
C PRO A 14 15.72 -3.46 -4.41
N ASP A 15 16.10 -2.18 -4.44
CA ASP A 15 17.49 -1.72 -4.34
C ASP A 15 17.59 -0.50 -3.40
N PRO A 16 17.51 -0.71 -2.07
CA PRO A 16 17.66 0.37 -1.12
C PRO A 16 19.10 0.89 -1.14
N LEU A 17 19.27 2.21 -1.37
CA LEU A 17 20.57 2.86 -1.22
C LEU A 17 21.04 2.72 0.23
N ASP A 18 22.33 2.44 0.44
CA ASP A 18 22.92 2.34 1.77
C ASP A 18 22.62 3.59 2.61
N GLY A 19 21.79 3.42 3.64
CA GLY A 19 21.39 4.49 4.57
C GLY A 19 20.00 5.10 4.30
N ASP A 20 19.29 4.70 3.24
CA ASP A 20 17.88 5.03 3.08
C ASP A 20 17.03 4.06 3.92
N SER A 21 16.28 4.61 4.87
CA SER A 21 15.51 3.84 5.87
C SER A 21 14.09 3.51 5.41
N SER A 22 13.77 3.86 4.17
CA SER A 22 12.50 3.52 3.54
C SER A 22 12.53 2.10 2.98
N ASP A 23 12.25 1.12 3.83
CA ASP A 23 12.10 -0.29 3.43
C ASP A 23 10.96 -0.51 2.43
N ALA A 24 10.04 0.45 2.26
CA ALA A 24 8.84 0.33 1.45
C ALA A 24 8.56 1.56 0.56
N LEU A 25 8.40 1.32 -0.75
CA LEU A 25 8.11 2.34 -1.77
C LEU A 25 6.66 2.83 -1.73
N ILE A 26 5.74 1.89 -1.52
CA ILE A 26 4.31 2.17 -1.48
C ILE A 26 3.64 1.28 -0.44
N LYS A 27 2.64 1.85 0.22
CA LYS A 27 1.88 1.22 1.29
C LYS A 27 0.40 1.49 1.12
N ALA A 28 -0.40 0.46 1.40
CA ALA A 28 -1.85 0.52 1.38
C ALA A 28 -2.45 -0.07 2.65
N GLN A 29 -3.53 0.57 3.09
CA GLN A 29 -4.33 0.11 4.21
C GLN A 29 -5.79 0.55 4.03
N LEU A 30 -6.72 -0.29 4.49
CA LEU A 30 -8.13 0.07 4.58
C LEU A 30 -8.43 0.59 5.99
N LEU A 31 -9.11 1.73 6.04
CA LEU A 31 -9.54 2.36 7.27
C LEU A 31 -11.06 2.35 7.32
N LYS A 32 -11.63 1.83 8.40
CA LYS A 32 -13.01 2.07 8.77
C LYS A 32 -13.02 3.07 9.93
N ILE A 33 -13.66 4.22 9.73
CA ILE A 33 -13.83 5.23 10.78
C ILE A 33 -15.30 5.29 11.17
N ASP A 34 -15.60 4.90 12.40
CA ASP A 34 -16.95 5.04 12.94
C ASP A 34 -17.16 6.49 13.39
N ARG A 35 -17.55 7.37 12.44
CA ARG A 35 -17.78 8.80 12.70
C ARG A 35 -19.20 9.10 13.21
N SER A 36 -20.16 8.23 12.91
CA SER A 36 -21.58 8.35 13.30
C SER A 36 -22.20 6.94 13.33
N PRO A 37 -23.24 6.66 14.13
CA PRO A 37 -23.92 5.35 14.16
C PRO A 37 -24.44 4.84 12.80
N ASP A 38 -24.53 5.71 11.78
CA ASP A 38 -25.07 5.38 10.45
C ASP A 38 -24.03 5.42 9.31
N GLU A 39 -22.75 5.72 9.57
CA GLU A 39 -21.73 5.82 8.50
C GLU A 39 -20.67 4.72 8.60
N ASP A 40 -21.02 3.52 8.12
CA ASP A 40 -20.09 2.42 7.84
C ASP A 40 -19.31 2.70 6.53
N THR A 41 -18.60 3.83 6.47
CA THR A 41 -17.83 4.18 5.26
C THR A 41 -16.40 3.65 5.36
N PHE A 42 -16.06 2.71 4.48
CA PHE A 42 -14.68 2.27 4.27
C PHE A 42 -13.94 3.27 3.40
N VAL A 43 -12.74 3.68 3.83
CA VAL A 43 -11.85 4.55 3.08
C VAL A 43 -10.52 3.83 2.89
N MET A 44 -10.08 3.68 1.64
CA MET A 44 -8.76 3.14 1.33
C MET A 44 -7.73 4.27 1.31
N TYR A 45 -6.68 4.12 2.11
CA TYR A 45 -5.55 5.04 2.16
C TYR A 45 -4.38 4.45 1.38
N LEU A 46 -3.85 5.24 0.45
CA LEU A 46 -2.64 4.96 -0.31
C LEU A 46 -1.61 6.02 0.03
N GLY A 47 -0.41 5.59 0.40
CA GLY A 47 0.72 6.48 0.66
C GLY A 47 1.99 5.88 0.09
N GLY A 48 2.78 6.72 -0.57
CA GLY A 48 4.08 6.36 -1.12
C GLY A 48 4.76 7.61 -1.63
N GLU A 49 6.06 7.71 -1.40
CA GLU A 49 6.90 8.78 -1.92
C GLU A 49 8.32 8.22 -2.07
N SER A 50 8.84 8.19 -3.30
CA SER A 50 10.27 8.08 -3.63
C SER A 50 10.49 7.94 -5.15
N ASP A 51 11.46 8.68 -5.69
CA ASP A 51 12.08 8.38 -6.98
C ASP A 51 13.07 7.23 -6.78
N VAL A 52 12.89 6.13 -7.49
CA VAL A 52 13.74 4.93 -7.35
C VAL A 52 14.54 4.74 -8.63
N GLU A 53 15.85 4.77 -8.52
CA GLU A 53 16.73 4.29 -9.58
C GLU A 53 16.77 2.76 -9.53
N VAL A 54 16.39 2.10 -10.62
CA VAL A 54 16.44 0.64 -10.74
C VAL A 54 17.20 0.25 -12.00
N ASP A 55 18.04 -0.77 -11.89
CA ASP A 55 18.62 -1.42 -13.05
C ASP A 55 17.59 -2.32 -13.76
N LYS A 56 18.01 -3.02 -14.81
CA LYS A 56 17.12 -3.85 -15.61
C LYS A 56 16.45 -4.97 -14.79
N ASP A 57 17.21 -5.65 -13.94
CA ASP A 57 16.71 -6.80 -13.18
C ASP A 57 15.84 -6.32 -12.00
N GLY A 58 16.22 -5.21 -11.37
CA GLY A 58 15.41 -4.52 -10.36
C GLY A 58 14.08 -4.01 -10.91
N ALA A 59 14.04 -3.52 -12.15
CA ALA A 59 12.81 -3.10 -12.82
C ALA A 59 11.82 -4.27 -13.01
N ASP A 60 12.31 -5.44 -13.44
CA ASP A 60 11.47 -6.64 -13.59
C ASP A 60 10.89 -7.10 -12.24
N ILE A 61 11.69 -7.05 -11.17
CA ILE A 61 11.24 -7.34 -9.79
C ILE A 61 10.17 -6.34 -9.35
N LEU A 62 10.40 -5.03 -9.56
CA LEU A 62 9.47 -3.98 -9.17
C LEU A 62 8.14 -4.11 -9.91
N ILE A 63 8.16 -4.41 -11.21
CA ILE A 63 6.95 -4.64 -12.01
C ILE A 63 6.14 -5.81 -11.44
N ALA A 64 6.78 -6.93 -11.12
CA ALA A 64 6.11 -8.10 -10.55
C ALA A 64 5.48 -7.78 -9.18
N GLN A 65 6.20 -7.05 -8.31
CA GLN A 65 5.71 -6.63 -7.01
C GLN A 65 4.53 -5.65 -7.12
N MET A 66 4.61 -4.69 -8.05
CA MET A 66 3.53 -3.73 -8.32
C MET A 66 2.28 -4.42 -8.85
N GLN A 67 2.42 -5.46 -9.68
CA GLN A 67 1.28 -6.25 -10.14
C GLN A 67 0.57 -6.95 -8.97
N ALA A 68 1.34 -7.58 -8.07
CA ALA A 68 0.79 -8.22 -6.86
C ALA A 68 0.14 -7.20 -5.91
N PHE A 69 0.73 -6.01 -5.79
CA PHE A 69 0.16 -4.91 -5.02
C PHE A 69 -1.17 -4.44 -5.58
N VAL A 70 -1.25 -4.19 -6.90
CA VAL A 70 -2.50 -3.84 -7.59
C VAL A 70 -3.57 -4.91 -7.39
N ASP A 71 -3.22 -6.19 -7.45
CA ASP A 71 -4.17 -7.28 -7.20
C ASP A 71 -4.67 -7.28 -5.75
N THR A 72 -3.81 -6.94 -4.79
CA THR A 72 -4.18 -6.75 -3.39
C THR A 72 -5.13 -5.54 -3.22
N LEU A 73 -4.85 -4.41 -3.87
CA LEU A 73 -5.74 -3.24 -3.86
C LEU A 73 -7.12 -3.57 -4.43
N ARG A 74 -7.19 -4.42 -5.47
CA ARG A 74 -8.47 -4.89 -6.01
C ARG A 74 -9.26 -5.71 -5.00
N VAL A 75 -8.59 -6.53 -4.18
CA VAL A 75 -9.23 -7.28 -3.09
C VAL A 75 -9.75 -6.31 -2.01
N LEU A 76 -8.92 -5.36 -1.56
CA LEU A 76 -9.33 -4.36 -0.57
C LEU A 76 -10.51 -3.53 -1.07
N ARG A 77 -10.48 -3.09 -2.34
CA ARG A 77 -11.58 -2.35 -2.98
C ARG A 77 -12.89 -3.13 -3.01
N ARG A 78 -12.87 -4.46 -3.12
CA ARG A 78 -14.10 -5.28 -3.04
C ARG A 78 -14.69 -5.36 -1.63
N GLN A 79 -13.89 -5.11 -0.60
CA GLN A 79 -14.35 -5.10 0.79
C GLN A 79 -15.05 -3.78 1.17
N MET A 80 -14.99 -2.77 0.29
CA MET A 80 -15.58 -1.45 0.52
C MET A 80 -17.09 -1.38 0.21
N GLY A 81 -17.68 -2.45 -0.34
CA GLY A 81 -19.06 -2.45 -0.87
C GLY A 81 -19.12 -2.14 -2.36
#